data_AF-A0AAE0J4I3-F1
#
_entry.id   AF-A0AAE0J4I3-F1
#
_cell.length_a   1.000
_cell.length_b   1.000
_cell.length_c   1.000
_cell.angle_alpha   90.00
_cell.angle_beta   90.00
_cell.angle_gamma   90.00
#
_symmetry.space_group_name_H-M   'P 1'
#
loop_
_entity.id
_entity.type
_entity.pdbx_description
1 polymer ?
#
loop_
_entity_poly.entity_id
_entity_poly.type
_entity_poly.pdbx_seq_one_letter_code
_entity_poly.pdbx_strand_id
1 'polypeptide(L)'
;MAFKPEALADDASPLVTQNARNAGDAENAEKAPLSVPVPVWRPLLRHECSFDPDIFTNVMVNLIKNPNINSSWLFRADILHDAEGAVPWTAPLESDAAPAVPPAFLGFECRRCMVRRMIPRNTLRDKPLDQTCLIYESSPLDGDGDDNHDAPQKTLVVYLPHVSSAAEMPFYHPEVRGIAFLHEWTASESRGSVSISYVNFDDESVESAKNSRTAFHLLQVLYKHGEGRASGYQKRVHHDVLLPQARVQNTYTTLKQKYARELINGWAETTDPGKHVFEDLCIAAFMIELWADMYGQGPFPGFVDIGCGNGLLVNILNKEGYSGWGFDARDRKSWASYNTRRQLPTGPEDSLQQLILLPQPVGREGLAEISSDDFMPELIHDGLFPQGTFIISNHADELTPWTPILATLSDCPFIMIPCCSHDLTGSRYRAPPPKGKMQPISAYASLVSWVSEIAKDCGWEVEQEMLRIPSTRNTAIVGRRRSGDSSPDIQAIVQKYGGTAGYLETVIKLAKKPTSGIPTTKTATELTTEAQPNLEAF
;
A
#
# COMPACT_ATOMS: atom_id res chain seq x y z
N MET A 1 -23.59 -0.09 -17.34
CA MET A 1 -23.39 0.41 -18.72
C MET A 1 -21.93 0.69 -18.96
N ALA A 2 -21.44 0.63 -20.21
CA ALA A 2 -20.08 1.06 -20.53
C ALA A 2 -19.97 2.59 -20.39
N PHE A 3 -18.90 3.08 -19.74
CA PHE A 3 -18.63 4.52 -19.62
C PHE A 3 -18.34 5.10 -21.01
N LYS A 4 -19.21 6.00 -21.48
CA LYS A 4 -19.14 6.62 -22.82
C LYS A 4 -19.49 8.11 -22.69
N PRO A 5 -18.51 8.96 -22.34
CA PRO A 5 -18.75 10.38 -22.18
C PRO A 5 -19.01 11.05 -23.53
N GLU A 6 -19.82 12.08 -23.50
CA GLU A 6 -19.98 13.04 -24.59
C GLU A 6 -18.71 13.87 -24.69
N ALA A 7 -18.14 13.96 -25.90
CA ALA A 7 -17.06 14.89 -26.19
C ALA A 7 -17.67 16.25 -26.56
N LEU A 8 -17.20 17.30 -25.90
CA LEU A 8 -17.63 18.67 -26.16
C LEU A 8 -16.77 19.26 -27.27
N ALA A 9 -17.38 20.11 -28.09
CA ALA A 9 -16.67 20.75 -29.21
C ALA A 9 -15.59 21.73 -28.72
N ASP A 10 -14.53 21.92 -29.50
CA ASP A 10 -13.42 22.80 -29.13
C ASP A 10 -13.86 24.28 -28.95
N ASP A 11 -14.97 24.67 -29.60
CA ASP A 11 -15.61 25.98 -29.52
C ASP A 11 -16.79 26.04 -28.53
N ALA A 12 -17.00 24.98 -27.74
CA ALA A 12 -18.04 24.95 -26.72
C ALA A 12 -17.83 26.08 -25.70
N SER A 13 -18.94 26.71 -25.31
CA SER A 13 -18.90 27.73 -24.25
C SER A 13 -18.38 27.15 -22.94
N PRO A 14 -17.56 27.87 -22.18
CA PRO A 14 -17.08 27.42 -20.88
C PRO A 14 -18.23 27.03 -19.95
N LEU A 15 -18.13 25.86 -19.33
CA LEU A 15 -19.09 25.42 -18.30
C LEU A 15 -18.86 26.13 -16.96
N VAL A 16 -17.67 26.69 -16.77
CA VAL A 16 -17.28 27.47 -15.59
C VAL A 16 -16.57 28.74 -16.03
N THR A 17 -16.94 29.86 -15.42
CA THR A 17 -16.37 31.18 -15.72
C THR A 17 -15.61 31.67 -14.50
N GLN A 18 -14.30 31.84 -14.65
CA GLN A 18 -13.47 32.45 -13.61
C GLN A 18 -13.65 33.97 -13.65
N ASN A 19 -13.78 34.60 -12.48
CA ASN A 19 -13.85 36.06 -12.37
C ASN A 19 -12.47 36.68 -12.66
N ALA A 20 -12.46 37.90 -13.19
CA ALA A 20 -11.24 38.68 -13.28
C ALA A 20 -10.66 38.89 -11.86
N ARG A 21 -9.32 38.84 -11.72
CA ARG A 21 -8.68 39.16 -10.44
C ARG A 21 -9.04 40.61 -10.09
N ASN A 22 -9.74 40.83 -8.98
CA ASN A 22 -9.90 42.18 -8.45
C ASN A 22 -8.51 42.70 -8.05
N ALA A 23 -8.06 43.79 -8.69
CA ALA A 23 -6.86 44.54 -8.30
C ALA A 23 -7.10 45.35 -7.01
N GLY A 24 -7.77 44.76 -6.03
CA GLY A 24 -8.16 45.40 -4.77
C GLY A 24 -7.34 44.79 -3.64
N ASP A 25 -6.08 45.21 -3.54
CA ASP A 25 -5.26 45.29 -2.31
C ASP A 25 -3.83 45.80 -2.65
N ALA A 26 -3.72 46.66 -3.67
CA ALA A 26 -2.50 47.41 -3.95
C ALA A 26 -2.81 48.89 -3.80
N GLU A 27 -2.46 49.48 -2.67
CA GLU A 27 -2.49 50.92 -2.39
C GLU A 27 -1.54 51.76 -3.29
N ASN A 28 -1.12 51.24 -4.45
CA ASN A 28 -0.30 51.95 -5.43
C ASN A 28 -0.69 51.52 -6.86
N ALA A 29 -1.73 52.15 -7.39
CA ALA A 29 -2.30 51.90 -8.71
C ALA A 29 -1.43 52.38 -9.91
N GLU A 30 -0.22 52.90 -9.68
CA GLU A 30 0.63 53.43 -10.78
C GLU A 30 1.64 52.42 -11.37
N LYS A 31 1.66 51.15 -10.92
CA LYS A 31 2.54 50.11 -11.51
C LYS A 31 1.89 48.72 -11.65
N ALA A 32 0.58 48.63 -11.90
CA ALA A 32 -0.01 47.35 -12.30
C ALA A 32 0.40 47.01 -13.74
N PRO A 33 1.05 45.86 -14.02
CA PRO A 33 1.32 45.44 -15.39
C PRO A 33 -0.01 45.18 -16.13
N LEU A 34 0.03 45.32 -17.46
CA LEU A 34 -1.11 45.09 -18.37
C LEU A 34 -1.98 43.90 -17.93
N SER A 35 -3.30 44.10 -17.94
CA SER A 35 -4.33 43.14 -17.52
C SER A 35 -3.97 41.69 -17.92
N VAL A 36 -3.67 40.85 -16.93
CA VAL A 36 -3.51 39.41 -17.16
C VAL A 36 -4.85 38.87 -17.67
N PRO A 37 -4.92 38.26 -18.86
CA PRO A 37 -6.17 37.74 -19.38
C PRO A 37 -6.76 36.67 -18.45
N VAL A 38 -8.08 36.69 -18.29
CA VAL A 38 -8.80 35.72 -17.46
C VAL A 38 -8.65 34.34 -18.10
N PRO A 39 -8.22 33.31 -17.34
CA PRO A 39 -8.08 31.96 -17.87
C PRO A 39 -9.39 31.42 -18.45
N VAL A 40 -9.33 30.87 -19.66
CA VAL A 40 -10.47 30.21 -20.31
C VAL A 40 -10.48 28.73 -19.93
N TRP A 41 -11.54 28.29 -19.26
CA TRP A 41 -11.76 26.89 -18.89
C TRP A 41 -12.46 26.16 -20.03
N ARG A 42 -11.70 25.38 -20.79
CA ARG A 42 -12.20 24.63 -21.96
C ARG A 42 -12.82 23.30 -21.52
N PRO A 43 -14.12 23.07 -21.75
CA PRO A 43 -14.76 21.82 -21.36
C PRO A 43 -14.43 20.72 -22.38
N LEU A 44 -14.05 19.52 -21.92
CA LEU A 44 -13.62 18.43 -22.80
C LEU A 44 -14.64 17.31 -22.88
N LEU A 45 -15.12 16.84 -21.72
CA LEU A 45 -15.97 15.65 -21.62
C LEU A 45 -17.09 15.87 -20.62
N ARG A 46 -18.27 15.32 -20.91
CA ARG A 46 -19.43 15.28 -20.02
C ARG A 46 -20.00 13.86 -19.94
N HIS A 47 -20.51 13.45 -18.78
CA HIS A 47 -21.21 12.19 -18.63
C HIS A 47 -22.33 12.30 -17.59
N GLU A 48 -23.50 11.74 -17.89
CA GLU A 48 -24.62 11.61 -16.95
C GLU A 48 -24.25 10.72 -15.76
N CYS A 49 -24.78 10.99 -14.57
CA CYS A 49 -24.52 10.22 -13.37
C CYS A 49 -25.75 10.13 -12.46
N SER A 50 -25.75 9.14 -11.58
CA SER A 50 -26.82 8.86 -10.63
C SER A 50 -26.52 9.28 -9.19
N PHE A 51 -25.35 9.88 -8.95
CA PHE A 51 -24.90 10.23 -7.61
C PHE A 51 -25.07 11.72 -7.30
N ASP A 52 -25.47 12.00 -6.07
CA ASP A 52 -25.70 13.34 -5.52
C ASP A 52 -24.39 14.11 -5.23
N PRO A 53 -24.49 15.41 -4.84
CA PRO A 53 -23.34 16.25 -4.54
C PRO A 53 -22.47 15.77 -3.36
N ASP A 54 -23.07 15.10 -2.37
CA ASP A 54 -22.33 14.56 -1.22
C ASP A 54 -21.42 13.41 -1.66
N ILE A 55 -21.95 12.50 -2.49
CA ILE A 55 -21.16 11.42 -3.07
C ILE A 55 -20.05 12.00 -3.96
N PHE A 56 -20.35 12.97 -4.82
CA PHE A 56 -19.36 13.63 -5.67
C PHE A 56 -18.21 14.23 -4.83
N THR A 57 -18.55 15.05 -3.83
CA THR A 57 -17.58 15.70 -2.94
C THR A 57 -16.72 14.67 -2.22
N ASN A 58 -17.34 13.63 -1.66
CA ASN A 58 -16.63 12.58 -0.95
C ASN A 58 -15.69 11.76 -1.86
N VAL A 59 -16.08 11.52 -3.12
CA VAL A 59 -15.21 10.88 -4.12
C VAL A 59 -14.05 11.80 -4.46
N MET A 60 -14.30 13.07 -4.73
CA MET A 60 -13.25 14.04 -5.07
C MET A 60 -12.24 14.24 -3.93
N VAL A 61 -12.69 14.40 -2.69
CA VAL A 61 -11.81 14.45 -1.51
C VAL A 61 -10.95 13.17 -1.39
N ASN A 62 -11.55 12.00 -1.66
CA ASN A 62 -10.80 10.75 -1.66
C ASN A 62 -9.74 10.70 -2.78
N LEU A 63 -10.04 11.20 -3.99
CA LEU A 63 -9.09 11.28 -5.11
C LEU A 63 -8.02 12.36 -4.90
N ILE A 64 -8.33 13.43 -4.14
CA ILE A 64 -7.36 14.43 -3.70
C ILE A 64 -6.33 13.77 -2.77
N LYS A 65 -6.81 13.04 -1.75
CA LYS A 65 -5.96 12.36 -0.75
C LYS A 65 -5.23 11.13 -1.30
N ASN A 66 -5.78 10.46 -2.32
CA ASN A 66 -5.26 9.21 -2.87
C ASN A 66 -5.08 9.30 -4.39
N PRO A 67 -4.12 10.10 -4.89
CA PRO A 67 -3.94 10.29 -6.33
C PRO A 67 -3.45 9.01 -7.05
N ASN A 68 -2.92 8.04 -6.30
CA ASN A 68 -2.55 6.71 -6.80
C ASN A 68 -3.75 5.91 -7.36
N ILE A 69 -4.99 6.35 -7.08
CA ILE A 69 -6.20 5.79 -7.71
C ILE A 69 -6.32 6.26 -9.17
N ASN A 70 -5.87 7.48 -9.48
CA ASN A 70 -5.90 8.07 -10.82
C ASN A 70 -4.64 7.77 -11.64
N SER A 71 -3.53 7.40 -11.00
CA SER A 71 -2.27 7.18 -11.70
C SER A 71 -1.41 6.16 -10.97
N SER A 72 -1.05 5.08 -11.66
CA SER A 72 -0.09 4.09 -11.15
C SER A 72 1.30 4.66 -10.93
N TRP A 73 1.63 5.81 -11.53
CA TRP A 73 2.91 6.51 -11.35
C TRP A 73 3.04 7.21 -9.99
N LEU A 74 1.92 7.44 -9.31
CA LEU A 74 1.89 8.12 -8.01
C LEU A 74 1.86 7.11 -6.87
N PHE A 75 2.62 7.40 -5.83
CA PHE A 75 2.71 6.57 -4.64
C PHE A 75 1.68 6.98 -3.59
N ARG A 76 1.55 8.30 -3.34
CA ARG A 76 0.58 8.93 -2.44
C ARG A 76 0.49 10.45 -2.68
N ALA A 77 -0.32 11.14 -1.88
CA ALA A 77 -0.25 12.58 -1.67
C ALA A 77 0.03 12.89 -0.19
N ASP A 78 0.93 13.83 0.08
CA ASP A 78 1.08 14.45 1.39
C ASP A 78 0.19 15.70 1.46
N ILE A 79 -0.72 15.79 2.43
CA ILE A 79 -1.59 16.96 2.61
C ILE A 79 -0.83 18.01 3.42
N LEU A 80 -0.43 19.10 2.77
CA LEU A 80 0.34 20.18 3.36
C LEU A 80 -0.56 21.21 4.06
N HIS A 81 -1.78 21.39 3.54
CA HIS A 81 -2.78 22.30 4.09
C HIS A 81 -4.17 21.77 3.79
N ASP A 82 -5.11 21.96 4.73
CA ASP A 82 -6.52 21.60 4.59
C ASP A 82 -7.36 22.55 5.44
N ALA A 83 -8.06 23.48 4.80
CA ALA A 83 -8.92 24.45 5.46
C ALA A 83 -10.35 24.35 4.91
N GLU A 84 -11.32 24.27 5.83
CA GLU A 84 -12.76 24.26 5.54
C GLU A 84 -13.38 25.59 5.98
N GLY A 85 -14.37 26.08 5.22
CA GLY A 85 -15.09 27.32 5.49
C GLY A 85 -14.38 28.59 4.99
N ALA A 86 -14.95 29.74 5.34
CA ALA A 86 -14.48 31.08 4.95
C ALA A 86 -13.28 31.54 5.80
N VAL A 87 -12.23 30.73 5.91
CA VAL A 87 -10.99 31.12 6.59
C VAL A 87 -10.19 32.05 5.68
N PRO A 88 -9.65 33.18 6.18
CA PRO A 88 -8.75 34.03 5.39
C PRO A 88 -7.60 33.17 4.87
N TRP A 89 -7.38 33.23 3.55
CA TRP A 89 -6.29 32.51 2.91
C TRP A 89 -4.96 32.97 3.53
N THR A 90 -4.33 32.10 4.32
CA THR A 90 -2.95 32.25 4.77
C THR A 90 -2.30 30.89 4.62
N ALA A 91 -2.16 30.42 3.38
CA ALA A 91 -1.38 29.22 3.14
C ALA A 91 0.10 29.59 3.32
N PRO A 92 0.87 28.94 4.22
CA PRO A 92 2.31 29.08 4.25
C PRO A 92 2.86 28.29 3.05
N LEU A 93 2.75 28.86 1.86
CA LEU A 93 3.27 28.25 0.63
C LEU A 93 4.64 28.86 0.38
N GLU A 94 5.68 28.05 0.57
CA GLU A 94 7.09 28.39 0.26
C GLU A 94 7.35 28.49 -1.26
N SER A 95 6.34 28.26 -2.11
CA SER A 95 6.45 28.24 -3.57
C SER A 95 5.84 29.49 -4.20
N ASP A 96 6.66 30.23 -4.95
CA ASP A 96 6.23 31.39 -5.75
C ASP A 96 5.19 31.03 -6.84
N ALA A 97 5.08 29.75 -7.21
CA ALA A 97 4.13 29.26 -8.22
C ALA A 97 2.75 28.91 -7.62
N ALA A 98 2.59 28.98 -6.30
CA ALA A 98 1.29 28.78 -5.67
C ALA A 98 0.32 29.94 -5.97
N PRO A 99 -0.99 29.68 -6.13
CA PRO A 99 -1.96 30.76 -6.24
C PRO A 99 -2.01 31.55 -4.94
N ALA A 100 -1.70 32.84 -5.01
CA ALA A 100 -1.73 33.77 -3.86
C ALA A 100 -3.13 34.00 -3.28
N VAL A 101 -4.20 33.68 -4.01
CA VAL A 101 -5.59 33.69 -3.52
C VAL A 101 -6.35 32.63 -4.34
N PRO A 102 -7.34 31.92 -3.77
CA PRO A 102 -8.20 31.05 -4.56
C PRO A 102 -8.89 31.83 -5.69
N PRO A 103 -8.89 31.34 -6.95
CA PRO A 103 -9.66 31.96 -8.01
C PRO A 103 -11.15 32.01 -7.64
N ALA A 104 -11.79 33.15 -7.90
CA ALA A 104 -13.24 33.27 -7.77
C ALA A 104 -13.91 32.80 -9.07
N PHE A 105 -15.04 32.11 -8.95
CA PHE A 105 -15.83 31.63 -10.08
C PHE A 105 -17.25 32.21 -9.99
N LEU A 106 -17.82 32.59 -11.13
CA LEU A 106 -19.15 33.18 -11.19
C LEU A 106 -20.20 32.18 -10.66
N GLY A 107 -20.96 32.58 -9.64
CA GLY A 107 -22.01 31.76 -9.03
C GLY A 107 -21.51 30.68 -8.07
N PHE A 108 -20.25 30.74 -7.62
CA PHE A 108 -19.64 29.75 -6.73
C PHE A 108 -18.96 30.38 -5.51
N GLU A 109 -19.14 29.74 -4.36
CA GLU A 109 -18.43 30.02 -3.12
C GLU A 109 -17.40 28.93 -2.82
N CYS A 110 -16.17 29.32 -2.50
CA CYS A 110 -15.15 28.36 -2.08
C CYS A 110 -15.45 27.86 -0.66
N ARG A 111 -15.57 26.54 -0.50
CA ARG A 111 -15.90 25.89 0.77
C ARG A 111 -14.71 25.19 1.42
N ARG A 112 -13.73 24.76 0.62
CA ARG A 112 -12.55 24.06 1.11
C ARG A 112 -11.34 24.33 0.22
N CYS A 113 -10.19 24.54 0.85
CA CYS A 113 -8.90 24.63 0.20
C CYS A 113 -7.97 23.57 0.75
N MET A 114 -7.45 22.72 -0.13
CA MET A 114 -6.42 21.74 0.20
C MET A 114 -5.18 22.03 -0.62
N VAL A 115 -4.00 21.90 -0.01
CA VAL A 115 -2.74 21.82 -0.75
C VAL A 115 -2.18 20.43 -0.55
N ARG A 116 -1.90 19.75 -1.65
CA ARG A 116 -1.27 18.42 -1.65
C ARG A 116 0.08 18.46 -2.34
N ARG A 117 1.01 17.64 -1.88
CA ARG A 117 2.23 17.26 -2.59
C ARG A 117 2.06 15.85 -3.14
N MET A 118 2.00 15.71 -4.46
CA MET A 118 1.94 14.41 -5.12
C MET A 118 3.34 13.79 -5.16
N ILE A 119 3.49 12.58 -4.61
CA ILE A 119 4.77 11.87 -4.53
C ILE A 119 4.81 10.77 -5.61
N PRO A 120 5.74 10.81 -6.58
CA PRO A 120 5.88 9.76 -7.58
C PRO A 120 6.49 8.49 -6.98
N ARG A 121 6.18 7.33 -7.58
CA ARG A 121 6.79 6.03 -7.21
C ARG A 121 8.27 5.94 -7.54
N ASN A 122 8.70 6.73 -8.53
CA ASN A 122 10.09 6.81 -8.95
C ASN A 122 10.53 8.28 -8.93
N THR A 123 11.05 8.71 -7.77
CA THR A 123 11.55 10.07 -7.54
C THR A 123 12.84 10.39 -8.30
N LEU A 124 13.50 9.38 -8.88
CA LEU A 124 14.65 9.60 -9.76
C LEU A 124 14.22 10.00 -11.17
N ARG A 125 12.98 9.68 -11.56
CA ARG A 125 12.46 9.99 -12.89
C ARG A 125 11.55 11.21 -12.89
N ASP A 126 10.65 11.29 -11.91
CA ASP A 126 9.68 12.38 -11.80
C ASP A 126 9.86 13.13 -10.48
N LYS A 127 9.68 14.45 -10.51
CA LYS A 127 9.69 15.28 -9.29
C LYS A 127 8.34 15.24 -8.57
N PRO A 128 8.30 15.42 -7.25
CA PRO A 128 7.07 15.76 -6.55
C PRO A 128 6.42 17.03 -7.13
N LEU A 129 5.09 17.09 -7.10
CA LEU A 129 4.31 18.24 -7.59
C LEU A 129 3.34 18.70 -6.51
N ASP A 130 3.50 19.95 -6.09
CA ASP A 130 2.53 20.63 -5.23
C ASP A 130 1.34 21.09 -6.08
N GLN A 131 0.15 20.98 -5.51
CA GLN A 131 -1.09 21.29 -6.20
C GLN A 131 -2.14 21.77 -5.21
N THR A 132 -2.75 22.92 -5.51
CA THR A 132 -3.93 23.40 -4.78
C THR A 132 -5.17 22.70 -5.33
N CYS A 133 -5.99 22.14 -4.45
CA CYS A 133 -7.27 21.54 -4.74
C CYS A 133 -8.37 22.34 -4.02
N LEU A 134 -9.29 22.91 -4.78
CA LEU A 134 -10.33 23.82 -4.28
C LEU A 134 -11.69 23.18 -4.49
N ILE A 135 -12.57 23.27 -3.52
CA ILE A 135 -13.94 22.76 -3.59
C ILE A 135 -14.89 23.95 -3.43
N TYR A 136 -15.82 24.08 -4.36
CA TYR A 136 -16.81 25.14 -4.42
C TYR A 136 -18.22 24.56 -4.51
N GLU A 137 -19.17 25.32 -4.00
CA GLU A 137 -20.60 25.06 -4.11
C GLU A 137 -21.28 26.27 -4.74
N SER A 138 -22.38 26.04 -5.46
CA SER A 138 -23.21 27.11 -6.00
C SER A 138 -23.70 28.03 -4.88
N SER A 139 -23.43 29.33 -4.99
CA SER A 139 -24.02 30.33 -4.09
C SER A 139 -25.51 30.47 -4.39
N PRO A 140 -26.37 30.64 -3.38
CA PRO A 140 -27.72 31.15 -3.62
C PRO A 140 -27.58 32.49 -4.35
N LEU A 141 -28.18 32.63 -5.53
CA LEU A 141 -28.16 33.92 -6.22
C LEU A 141 -28.99 34.91 -5.40
N ASP A 142 -28.33 35.93 -4.84
CA ASP A 142 -29.01 37.07 -4.25
C ASP A 142 -29.82 37.78 -5.34
N GLY A 143 -31.15 37.64 -5.32
CA GLY A 143 -32.04 38.64 -5.90
C GLY A 143 -32.83 38.29 -7.16
N ASP A 144 -33.41 37.09 -7.25
CA ASP A 144 -34.75 36.98 -7.87
C ASP A 144 -35.56 35.98 -7.04
N GLY A 145 -36.68 36.46 -6.48
CA GLY A 145 -37.58 35.72 -5.60
C GLY A 145 -38.42 34.67 -6.34
N ASP A 146 -37.82 33.95 -7.28
CA ASP A 146 -38.38 32.74 -7.85
C ASP A 146 -37.60 31.58 -7.21
N ASP A 147 -38.21 30.95 -6.21
CA ASP A 147 -37.79 29.65 -5.66
C ASP A 147 -37.90 28.60 -6.77
N ASN A 148 -37.03 28.68 -7.77
CA ASN A 148 -36.95 27.70 -8.83
C ASN A 148 -36.23 26.49 -8.24
N HIS A 149 -36.98 25.71 -7.45
CA HIS A 149 -36.56 24.47 -6.80
C HIS A 149 -36.01 23.41 -7.79
N ASP A 150 -36.10 23.67 -9.10
CA ASP A 150 -35.58 22.85 -10.20
C ASP A 150 -34.21 23.30 -10.73
N ALA A 151 -33.64 24.42 -10.25
CA ALA A 151 -32.30 24.82 -10.65
C ALA A 151 -31.26 23.79 -10.16
N PRO A 152 -30.35 23.32 -11.03
CA PRO A 152 -29.41 22.27 -10.65
C PRO A 152 -28.41 22.79 -9.62
N GLN A 153 -28.26 22.07 -8.51
CA GLN A 153 -27.19 22.31 -7.55
C GLN A 153 -25.85 22.02 -8.23
N LYS A 154 -24.88 22.93 -8.07
CA LYS A 154 -23.56 22.78 -8.70
C LYS A 154 -22.46 22.64 -7.67
N THR A 155 -21.58 21.68 -7.88
CA THR A 155 -20.35 21.51 -7.10
C THR A 155 -19.15 21.51 -8.05
N LEU A 156 -18.16 22.35 -7.79
CA LEU A 156 -16.98 22.51 -8.62
C LEU A 156 -15.73 22.17 -7.83
N VAL A 157 -14.88 21.30 -8.38
CA VAL A 157 -13.57 20.98 -7.82
C VAL A 157 -12.48 21.38 -8.80
N VAL A 158 -11.52 22.19 -8.35
CA VAL A 158 -10.45 22.74 -9.20
C VAL A 158 -9.08 22.31 -8.70
N TYR A 159 -8.24 21.78 -9.58
CA TYR A 159 -6.84 21.44 -9.33
C TYR A 159 -5.92 22.43 -10.05
N LEU A 160 -5.01 23.06 -9.30
CA LEU A 160 -4.05 24.06 -9.77
C LEU A 160 -2.63 23.60 -9.43
N PRO A 161 -1.90 22.98 -10.38
CA PRO A 161 -0.51 22.57 -10.16
C PRO A 161 0.40 23.80 -9.95
N HIS A 162 1.36 23.70 -9.02
CA HIS A 162 2.31 24.77 -8.68
C HIS A 162 3.52 24.71 -9.61
N VAL A 163 3.31 25.07 -10.88
CA VAL A 163 4.35 25.14 -11.91
C VAL A 163 4.18 26.42 -12.73
N SER A 164 5.28 26.97 -13.22
CA SER A 164 5.24 28.23 -13.99
C SER A 164 5.10 28.00 -15.49
N SER A 165 5.48 26.81 -15.98
CA SER A 165 5.48 26.48 -17.40
C SER A 165 5.19 25.00 -17.66
N ALA A 166 4.79 24.67 -18.89
CA ALA A 166 4.53 23.29 -19.30
C ALA A 166 5.77 22.39 -19.15
N ALA A 167 6.97 22.94 -19.31
CA ALA A 167 8.24 22.20 -19.20
C ALA A 167 8.56 21.70 -17.78
N GLU A 168 7.94 22.30 -16.76
CA GLU A 168 8.08 21.86 -15.36
C GLU A 168 7.11 20.73 -14.99
N MET A 169 6.16 20.40 -15.87
CA MET A 169 5.11 19.42 -15.57
C MET A 169 5.69 18.00 -15.52
N PRO A 170 5.49 17.25 -14.43
CA PRO A 170 5.90 15.85 -14.37
C PRO A 170 5.12 14.97 -15.35
N PHE A 171 5.71 13.84 -15.76
CA PHE A 171 5.13 12.97 -16.78
C PHE A 171 3.74 12.45 -16.41
N TYR A 172 3.51 12.22 -15.12
CA TYR A 172 2.28 11.66 -14.56
C TYR A 172 1.09 12.63 -14.50
N HIS A 173 1.28 13.90 -14.86
CA HIS A 173 0.24 14.93 -14.86
C HIS A 173 0.01 15.46 -16.30
N PRO A 174 -1.22 15.86 -16.68
CA PRO A 174 -1.44 16.53 -17.95
C PRO A 174 -0.76 17.91 -17.99
N GLU A 175 -0.32 18.34 -19.17
CA GLU A 175 0.39 19.61 -19.38
C GLU A 175 -0.60 20.79 -19.44
N VAL A 176 -1.22 21.08 -18.30
CA VAL A 176 -2.27 22.11 -18.15
C VAL A 176 -2.05 22.93 -16.86
N ARG A 177 -2.49 24.20 -16.87
CA ARG A 177 -2.45 25.10 -15.71
C ARG A 177 -3.58 24.85 -14.71
N GLY A 178 -4.64 24.16 -15.13
CA GLY A 178 -5.80 23.91 -14.30
C GLY A 178 -6.65 22.75 -14.81
N ILE A 179 -7.24 22.01 -13.87
CA ILE A 179 -8.25 20.98 -14.14
C ILE A 179 -9.47 21.28 -13.29
N ALA A 180 -10.65 21.35 -13.91
CA ALA A 180 -11.92 21.56 -13.22
C ALA A 180 -12.83 20.36 -13.42
N PHE A 181 -13.45 19.90 -12.34
CA PHE A 181 -14.51 18.91 -12.35
C PHE A 181 -15.79 19.58 -11.89
N LEU A 182 -16.80 19.61 -12.75
CA LEU A 182 -18.11 20.18 -12.41
C LEU A 182 -19.13 19.06 -12.29
N HIS A 183 -19.86 19.06 -11.19
CA HIS A 183 -21.04 18.23 -10.95
C HIS A 183 -22.28 19.12 -10.95
N GLU A 184 -23.30 18.73 -11.69
CA GLU A 184 -24.61 19.37 -11.75
C GLU A 184 -25.67 18.35 -11.35
N TRP A 185 -26.54 18.69 -10.40
CA TRP A 185 -27.53 17.78 -9.84
C TRP A 185 -28.92 18.38 -9.77
N THR A 186 -29.90 17.68 -10.34
CA THR A 186 -31.31 18.03 -10.27
C THR A 186 -32.02 17.05 -9.34
N ALA A 187 -32.30 17.50 -8.11
CA ALA A 187 -32.83 16.63 -7.06
C ALA A 187 -34.22 16.07 -7.38
N SER A 188 -35.08 16.84 -8.05
CA SER A 188 -36.42 16.43 -8.49
C SER A 188 -36.40 15.24 -9.45
N GLU A 189 -35.35 15.14 -10.28
CA GLU A 189 -35.19 14.06 -11.25
C GLU A 189 -34.30 12.91 -10.74
N SER A 190 -33.61 13.10 -9.62
CA SER A 190 -32.55 12.18 -9.17
C SER A 190 -31.51 11.88 -10.26
N ARG A 191 -31.15 12.92 -11.01
CA ARG A 191 -30.21 12.85 -12.13
C ARG A 191 -29.20 13.98 -12.02
N GLY A 192 -27.97 13.67 -12.42
CA GLY A 192 -26.93 14.68 -12.56
C GLY A 192 -25.97 14.39 -13.69
N SER A 193 -24.96 15.22 -13.80
CA SER A 193 -23.87 15.02 -14.75
C SER A 193 -22.54 15.46 -14.14
N VAL A 194 -21.46 14.83 -14.59
CA VAL A 194 -20.09 15.25 -14.30
C VAL A 194 -19.40 15.67 -15.59
N SER A 195 -18.59 16.71 -15.52
CA SER A 195 -17.77 17.18 -16.64
C SER A 195 -16.36 17.52 -16.20
N ILE A 196 -15.41 17.53 -17.15
CA ILE A 196 -14.03 17.91 -16.93
C ILE A 196 -13.62 19.03 -17.91
N SER A 197 -12.97 20.05 -17.38
CA SER A 197 -12.45 21.20 -18.13
C SER A 197 -10.96 21.43 -17.86
N TYR A 198 -10.21 21.94 -18.83
CA TYR A 198 -8.81 22.30 -18.68
C TYR A 198 -8.56 23.79 -18.92
N VAL A 199 -7.51 24.31 -18.29
CA VAL A 199 -6.86 25.56 -18.66
C VAL A 199 -5.49 25.23 -19.23
N ASN A 200 -5.24 25.55 -20.49
CA ASN A 200 -3.95 25.30 -21.13
C ASN A 200 -2.92 26.37 -20.75
N PHE A 201 -1.63 26.07 -20.96
CA PHE A 201 -0.56 27.06 -20.79
C PHE A 201 -0.65 28.15 -21.87
N ASP A 202 -0.89 27.74 -23.12
CA ASP A 202 -1.08 28.62 -24.26
C ASP A 202 -2.51 28.44 -24.81
N ASP A 203 -3.24 29.54 -25.02
CA ASP A 203 -4.61 29.46 -25.53
C ASP A 203 -4.66 28.90 -26.97
N GLU A 204 -3.56 28.97 -27.73
CA GLU A 204 -3.47 28.38 -29.07
C GLU A 204 -3.06 26.91 -29.07
N SER A 205 -2.79 26.30 -27.89
CA SER A 205 -2.35 24.90 -27.84
C SER A 205 -3.48 23.97 -28.29
N VAL A 206 -3.22 23.19 -29.34
CA VAL A 206 -4.08 22.09 -29.77
C VAL A 206 -4.04 21.00 -28.69
N GLU A 207 -5.22 20.52 -28.29
CA GLU A 207 -5.35 19.48 -27.27
C GLU A 207 -4.55 18.23 -27.67
N SER A 208 -3.58 17.84 -26.84
CA SER A 208 -2.75 16.68 -27.15
C SER A 208 -3.52 15.38 -26.87
N ALA A 209 -3.27 14.34 -27.68
CA ALA A 209 -3.86 13.02 -27.45
C ALA A 209 -3.54 12.44 -26.05
N LYS A 210 -2.42 12.85 -25.43
CA LYS A 210 -2.07 12.50 -24.05
C LYS A 210 -3.03 13.17 -23.06
N ASN A 211 -3.27 14.47 -23.21
CA ASN A 211 -4.13 15.22 -22.30
C ASN A 211 -5.60 14.77 -22.43
N SER A 212 -6.10 14.48 -23.65
CA SER A 212 -7.46 13.94 -23.84
C SER A 212 -7.63 12.56 -23.21
N ARG A 213 -6.65 11.65 -23.37
CA ARG A 213 -6.68 10.33 -22.70
C ARG A 213 -6.67 10.47 -21.17
N THR A 214 -5.90 11.44 -20.67
CA THR A 214 -5.83 11.72 -19.23
C THR A 214 -7.16 12.27 -18.72
N ALA A 215 -7.80 13.18 -19.46
CA ALA A 215 -9.11 13.73 -19.12
C ALA A 215 -10.17 12.62 -19.05
N PHE A 216 -10.19 11.75 -20.06
CA PHE A 216 -11.07 10.57 -20.09
C PHE A 216 -10.86 9.68 -18.87
N HIS A 217 -9.61 9.36 -18.54
CA HIS A 217 -9.31 8.48 -17.41
C HIS A 217 -9.74 9.11 -16.08
N LEU A 218 -9.45 10.39 -15.86
CA LEU A 218 -9.84 11.11 -14.64
C LEU A 218 -11.37 11.13 -14.47
N LEU A 219 -12.11 11.45 -15.54
CA LEU A 219 -13.58 11.45 -15.50
C LEU A 219 -14.14 10.03 -15.31
N GLN A 220 -13.54 9.02 -15.94
CA GLN A 220 -13.94 7.61 -15.79
C GLN A 220 -13.76 7.11 -14.36
N VAL A 221 -12.65 7.44 -13.71
CA VAL A 221 -12.38 7.05 -12.31
C VAL A 221 -13.37 7.74 -11.39
N LEU A 222 -13.58 9.05 -11.54
CA LEU A 222 -14.60 9.79 -10.80
C LEU A 222 -15.98 9.12 -10.93
N TYR A 223 -16.46 8.91 -12.17
CA TYR A 223 -17.75 8.28 -12.43
C TYR A 223 -17.86 6.89 -11.79
N LYS A 224 -16.87 6.03 -12.01
CA LYS A 224 -16.86 4.66 -11.46
C LYS A 224 -16.95 4.65 -9.93
N HIS A 225 -16.23 5.55 -9.28
CA HIS A 225 -16.25 5.65 -7.82
C HIS A 225 -17.55 6.27 -7.29
N GLY A 226 -18.13 7.25 -7.99
CA GLY A 226 -19.44 7.82 -7.68
C GLY A 226 -20.56 6.79 -7.79
N GLU A 227 -20.69 6.15 -8.96
CA GLU A 227 -21.69 5.10 -9.21
C GLU A 227 -21.55 3.92 -8.26
N GLY A 228 -20.31 3.52 -7.94
CA GLY A 228 -20.04 2.47 -6.97
C GLY A 228 -20.62 2.82 -5.60
N ARG A 229 -20.41 4.05 -5.11
CA ARG A 229 -20.95 4.50 -3.82
C ARG A 229 -22.46 4.64 -3.84
N ALA A 230 -23.03 5.20 -4.90
CA ALA A 230 -24.48 5.26 -5.08
C ALA A 230 -25.12 3.86 -5.08
N SER A 231 -24.42 2.86 -5.62
CA SER A 231 -24.82 1.45 -5.59
C SER A 231 -24.52 0.74 -4.25
N GLY A 232 -24.11 1.46 -3.21
CA GLY A 232 -23.85 0.91 -1.87
C GLY A 232 -22.48 0.25 -1.69
N TYR A 233 -21.49 0.52 -2.55
CA TYR A 233 -20.12 0.03 -2.35
C TYR A 233 -19.54 0.56 -1.03
N GLN A 234 -19.07 -0.36 -0.20
CA GLN A 234 -18.32 -0.07 1.02
C GLN A 234 -16.90 -0.59 0.91
N LYS A 235 -15.94 0.26 1.26
CA LYS A 235 -14.52 -0.12 1.34
C LYS A 235 -14.35 -1.13 2.48
N ARG A 236 -13.78 -2.30 2.17
CA ARG A 236 -13.58 -3.41 3.13
C ARG A 236 -12.15 -3.55 3.61
N VAL A 237 -11.20 -2.97 2.86
CA VAL A 237 -9.77 -3.05 3.13
C VAL A 237 -9.33 -1.69 3.62
N HIS A 238 -8.79 -1.66 4.84
CA HIS A 238 -8.22 -0.46 5.45
C HIS A 238 -6.72 -0.66 5.51
N HIS A 239 -5.99 0.32 4.99
CA HIS A 239 -4.54 0.37 5.04
C HIS A 239 -4.12 1.40 6.08
N ASP A 240 -2.85 1.33 6.48
CA ASP A 240 -2.19 2.33 7.30
C ASP A 240 -2.88 2.44 8.69
N VAL A 241 -3.28 1.29 9.22
CA VAL A 241 -4.00 1.15 10.51
C VAL A 241 -3.02 1.11 11.66
N LEU A 242 -1.90 0.40 11.50
CA LEU A 242 -0.88 0.28 12.54
C LEU A 242 0.17 1.39 12.44
N LEU A 243 0.53 1.79 11.22
CA LEU A 243 1.56 2.79 10.97
C LEU A 243 1.09 3.78 9.88
N PRO A 244 1.43 5.08 9.98
CA PRO A 244 1.07 6.06 8.96
C PRO A 244 1.68 5.76 7.58
N GLN A 245 0.89 5.93 6.51
CA GLN A 245 1.29 5.66 5.12
C GLN A 245 2.61 6.33 4.75
N ALA A 246 2.72 7.64 5.01
CA ALA A 246 3.87 8.44 4.58
C ALA A 246 5.17 7.95 5.22
N ARG A 247 5.12 7.56 6.51
CA ARG A 247 6.27 7.08 7.26
C ARG A 247 6.84 5.80 6.65
N VAL A 248 6.00 4.77 6.49
CA VAL A 248 6.42 3.48 5.91
C VAL A 248 6.88 3.65 4.46
N GLN A 249 6.18 4.46 3.66
CA GLN A 249 6.53 4.69 2.27
C GLN A 249 7.85 5.46 2.10
N ASN A 250 8.19 6.38 3.00
CA ASN A 250 9.47 7.10 2.95
C ASN A 250 10.64 6.15 3.25
N THR A 251 10.49 5.28 4.25
CA THR A 251 11.47 4.25 4.57
C THR A 251 11.62 3.26 3.42
N TYR A 252 10.51 2.80 2.83
CA TYR A 252 10.54 1.97 1.62
C TYR A 252 11.27 2.64 0.45
N THR A 253 11.02 3.92 0.18
CA THR A 253 11.73 4.65 -0.89
C THR A 253 13.24 4.71 -0.62
N THR A 254 13.63 4.94 0.64
CA THR A 254 15.04 4.95 1.05
C THR A 254 15.69 3.58 0.82
N LEU A 255 15.06 2.49 1.27
CA LEU A 255 15.54 1.13 1.06
C LEU A 255 15.60 0.77 -0.43
N LYS A 256 14.59 1.16 -1.21
CA LYS A 256 14.54 0.96 -2.67
C LYS A 256 15.71 1.64 -3.36
N GLN A 257 16.00 2.91 -3.04
CA GLN A 257 17.13 3.64 -3.60
C GLN A 257 18.47 3.01 -3.22
N LYS A 258 18.60 2.53 -1.97
CA LYS A 258 19.83 1.95 -1.44
C LYS A 258 20.13 0.56 -2.02
N TYR A 259 19.12 -0.29 -2.19
CA TYR A 259 19.35 -1.72 -2.43
C TYR A 259 18.79 -2.28 -3.73
N ALA A 260 17.71 -1.73 -4.30
CA ALA A 260 16.95 -2.43 -5.33
C ALA A 260 17.77 -2.80 -6.57
N ARG A 261 18.63 -1.88 -7.03
CA ARG A 261 19.46 -2.10 -8.23
C ARG A 261 20.43 -3.27 -8.04
N GLU A 262 21.12 -3.32 -6.91
CA GLU A 262 22.08 -4.39 -6.62
C GLU A 262 21.37 -5.73 -6.44
N LEU A 263 20.29 -5.75 -5.67
CA LEU A 263 19.51 -6.95 -5.39
C LEU A 263 18.88 -7.58 -6.65
N ILE A 264 18.36 -6.75 -7.56
CA ILE A 264 17.78 -7.22 -8.83
C ILE A 264 18.87 -7.81 -9.72
N ASN A 265 20.02 -7.13 -9.84
CA ASN A 265 21.11 -7.59 -10.70
C ASN A 265 21.81 -8.85 -10.15
N GLY A 266 21.86 -9.00 -8.83
CA GLY A 266 22.45 -10.14 -8.12
C GLY A 266 21.47 -11.27 -7.80
N TRP A 267 20.26 -11.26 -8.37
CA TRP A 267 19.22 -12.22 -8.01
C TRP A 267 19.59 -13.67 -8.38
N ALA A 268 19.69 -14.54 -7.38
CA ALA A 268 20.11 -15.93 -7.55
C ALA A 268 18.96 -16.94 -7.66
N GLU A 269 17.72 -16.53 -7.38
CA GLU A 269 16.54 -17.39 -7.39
C GLU A 269 15.87 -17.42 -8.77
N THR A 270 15.05 -18.44 -9.03
CA THR A 270 14.31 -18.57 -10.30
C THR A 270 13.05 -17.71 -10.38
N THR A 271 12.66 -17.10 -9.26
CA THR A 271 11.48 -16.24 -9.19
C THR A 271 11.78 -14.84 -9.72
N ASP A 272 10.74 -14.07 -10.03
CA ASP A 272 10.90 -12.71 -10.55
C ASP A 272 11.48 -11.75 -9.48
N PRO A 273 12.69 -11.20 -9.67
CA PRO A 273 13.28 -10.25 -8.73
C PRO A 273 12.43 -8.99 -8.57
N GLY A 274 11.75 -8.53 -9.63
CA GLY A 274 10.89 -7.36 -9.58
C GLY A 274 9.75 -7.54 -8.58
N LYS A 275 9.22 -8.76 -8.43
CA LYS A 275 8.21 -9.03 -7.41
C LYS A 275 8.81 -9.17 -6.02
N HIS A 276 9.81 -10.03 -5.85
CA HIS A 276 10.29 -10.44 -4.53
C HIS A 276 11.15 -9.37 -3.84
N VAL A 277 12.02 -8.67 -4.58
CA VAL A 277 12.86 -7.61 -4.00
C VAL A 277 12.00 -6.47 -3.46
N PHE A 278 11.02 -6.01 -4.24
CA PHE A 278 10.16 -4.91 -3.78
C PHE A 278 9.19 -5.33 -2.68
N GLU A 279 8.76 -6.59 -2.64
CA GLU A 279 7.97 -7.16 -1.55
C GLU A 279 8.75 -7.12 -0.22
N ASP A 280 9.97 -7.69 -0.20
CA ASP A 280 10.78 -7.74 1.01
C ASP A 280 11.26 -6.35 1.45
N LEU A 281 11.55 -5.43 0.53
CA LEU A 281 11.85 -4.03 0.88
C LEU A 281 10.65 -3.33 1.54
N CYS A 282 9.43 -3.59 1.07
CA CYS A 282 8.21 -3.06 1.69
C CYS A 282 7.97 -3.65 3.09
N ILE A 283 8.19 -4.96 3.25
CA ILE A 283 8.06 -5.64 4.55
C ILE A 283 9.12 -5.11 5.52
N ALA A 284 10.37 -5.01 5.09
CA ALA A 284 11.46 -4.44 5.90
C ALA A 284 11.13 -3.01 6.35
N ALA A 285 10.64 -2.15 5.45
CA ALA A 285 10.23 -0.80 5.80
C ALA A 285 9.11 -0.79 6.87
N PHE A 286 8.10 -1.64 6.73
CA PHE A 286 7.04 -1.77 7.73
C PHE A 286 7.59 -2.21 9.08
N MET A 287 8.49 -3.20 9.10
CA MET A 287 9.09 -3.72 10.33
C MET A 287 9.98 -2.70 11.05
N ILE A 288 10.82 -1.98 10.31
CA ILE A 288 11.67 -0.92 10.85
C ILE A 288 10.83 0.14 11.56
N GLU A 289 9.75 0.59 10.92
CA GLU A 289 8.85 1.59 11.51
C GLU A 289 8.01 1.03 12.66
N LEU A 290 7.60 -0.24 12.59
CA LEU A 290 6.92 -0.91 13.70
C LEU A 290 7.83 -1.00 14.93
N TRP A 291 9.10 -1.37 14.72
CA TRP A 291 10.10 -1.49 15.78
C TRP A 291 10.51 -0.13 16.34
N ALA A 292 10.51 0.92 15.53
CA ALA A 292 10.69 2.28 16.01
C ALA A 292 9.59 2.67 17.02
N ASP A 293 8.33 2.31 16.76
CA ASP A 293 7.22 2.54 17.72
C ASP A 293 7.32 1.63 18.97
N MET A 294 7.78 0.38 18.81
CA MET A 294 7.84 -0.59 19.91
C MET A 294 9.02 -0.37 20.86
N TYR A 295 10.19 -0.03 20.32
CA TYR A 295 11.45 -0.02 21.08
C TYR A 295 12.10 1.37 21.15
N GLY A 296 11.69 2.32 20.30
CA GLY A 296 12.23 3.67 20.26
C GLY A 296 13.76 3.68 20.09
N GLN A 297 14.44 4.37 21.00
CA GLN A 297 15.92 4.41 21.07
C GLN A 297 16.51 3.38 22.06
N GLY A 298 15.67 2.48 22.58
CA GLY A 298 16.09 1.42 23.49
C GLY A 298 16.87 0.30 22.79
N PRO A 299 17.41 -0.66 23.56
CA PRO A 299 18.09 -1.81 22.98
C PRO A 299 17.10 -2.65 22.17
N PHE A 300 17.44 -2.94 20.92
CA PHE A 300 16.68 -3.87 20.10
C PHE A 300 16.95 -5.31 20.56
N PRO A 301 15.92 -6.10 20.93
CA PRO A 301 16.10 -7.44 21.52
C PRO A 301 16.60 -8.49 20.51
N GLY A 302 16.60 -8.14 19.22
CA GLY A 302 16.92 -9.04 18.14
C GLY A 302 15.67 -9.64 17.49
N PHE A 303 15.83 -10.25 16.32
CA PHE A 303 14.76 -10.95 15.63
C PHE A 303 15.17 -12.35 15.16
N VAL A 304 14.16 -13.18 14.92
CA VAL A 304 14.28 -14.46 14.20
C VAL A 304 13.22 -14.55 13.10
N ASP A 305 13.61 -14.87 11.88
CA ASP A 305 12.71 -15.16 10.76
C ASP A 305 12.58 -16.67 10.56
N ILE A 306 11.41 -17.22 10.93
CA ILE A 306 11.12 -18.65 10.84
C ILE A 306 10.60 -18.97 9.44
N GLY A 307 11.24 -19.90 8.74
CA GLY A 307 10.94 -20.15 7.33
C GLY A 307 11.38 -18.99 6.44
N CYS A 308 12.61 -18.50 6.65
CA CYS A 308 13.12 -17.28 6.01
C CYS A 308 13.33 -17.39 4.49
N GLY A 309 13.12 -18.57 3.89
CA GLY A 309 13.20 -18.78 2.45
C GLY A 309 14.53 -18.35 1.87
N ASN A 310 14.50 -17.39 0.94
CA ASN A 310 15.70 -16.86 0.28
C ASN A 310 16.63 -16.05 1.23
N GLY A 311 16.18 -15.69 2.43
CA GLY A 311 16.97 -14.94 3.42
C GLY A 311 17.19 -13.46 3.11
N LEU A 312 16.53 -12.90 2.08
CA LEU A 312 16.70 -11.49 1.70
C LEU A 312 16.21 -10.54 2.81
N LEU A 313 15.04 -10.79 3.41
CA LEU A 313 14.52 -9.95 4.49
C LEU A 313 15.50 -9.87 5.68
N VAL A 314 16.05 -11.01 6.09
CA VAL A 314 17.09 -11.09 7.14
C VAL A 314 18.32 -10.26 6.77
N ASN A 315 18.76 -10.34 5.50
CA ASN A 315 19.92 -9.56 5.03
C ASN A 315 19.67 -8.05 5.08
N ILE A 316 18.50 -7.60 4.62
CA ILE A 316 18.12 -6.18 4.62
C ILE A 316 18.08 -5.64 6.04
N LEU A 317 17.37 -6.32 6.95
CA LEU A 317 17.20 -5.87 8.34
C LEU A 317 18.55 -5.80 9.07
N ASN A 318 19.43 -6.78 8.88
CA ASN A 318 20.79 -6.74 9.42
C ASN A 318 21.63 -5.59 8.85
N LYS A 319 21.52 -5.30 7.54
CA LYS A 319 22.21 -4.15 6.92
C LYS A 319 21.66 -2.79 7.40
N GLU A 320 20.42 -2.74 7.86
CA GLU A 320 19.80 -1.57 8.49
C GLU A 320 20.08 -1.48 10.00
N GLY A 321 20.93 -2.37 10.54
CA GLY A 321 21.40 -2.31 11.93
C GLY A 321 20.55 -3.09 12.94
N TYR A 322 19.52 -3.82 12.49
CA TYR A 322 18.72 -4.69 13.34
C TYR A 322 19.36 -6.08 13.39
N SER A 323 19.96 -6.45 14.53
CA SER A 323 20.62 -7.75 14.66
C SER A 323 19.60 -8.88 14.71
N GLY A 324 19.73 -9.87 13.85
CA GLY A 324 18.84 -11.03 13.85
C GLY A 324 19.29 -12.11 12.90
N TRP A 325 18.50 -13.18 12.82
CA TRP A 325 18.76 -14.32 11.96
C TRP A 325 17.49 -14.90 11.39
N GLY A 326 17.64 -15.83 10.46
CA GLY A 326 16.54 -16.67 10.02
C GLY A 326 17.01 -18.10 9.82
N PHE A 327 16.04 -18.99 9.81
CA PHE A 327 16.27 -20.37 9.42
C PHE A 327 15.17 -20.88 8.49
N ASP A 328 15.54 -21.82 7.65
CA ASP A 328 14.65 -22.55 6.75
C ASP A 328 15.07 -24.03 6.74
N ALA A 329 14.12 -24.92 6.42
CA ALA A 329 14.39 -26.35 6.36
C ALA A 329 15.43 -26.72 5.28
N ARG A 330 15.65 -25.83 4.30
CA ARG A 330 16.63 -26.01 3.22
C ARG A 330 17.42 -24.73 2.95
N ASP A 331 18.73 -24.90 2.74
CA ASP A 331 19.58 -23.92 2.05
C ASP A 331 18.94 -23.43 0.74
N ARG A 332 19.11 -22.13 0.44
CA ARG A 332 18.78 -21.53 -0.85
C ARG A 332 20.02 -20.94 -1.51
N LYS A 333 20.00 -20.89 -2.85
CA LYS A 333 21.11 -20.37 -3.67
C LYS A 333 21.52 -18.94 -3.28
N SER A 334 20.52 -18.11 -2.98
CA SER A 334 20.68 -16.72 -2.52
C SER A 334 21.47 -16.58 -1.22
N TRP A 335 21.54 -17.62 -0.38
CA TRP A 335 22.24 -17.53 0.91
C TRP A 335 23.75 -17.32 0.73
N ALA A 336 24.33 -17.78 -0.38
CA ALA A 336 25.73 -17.48 -0.71
C ALA A 336 26.03 -15.97 -0.78
N SER A 337 25.03 -15.15 -1.11
CA SER A 337 25.15 -13.69 -1.20
C SER A 337 24.63 -12.96 0.05
N TYR A 338 23.70 -13.58 0.78
CA TYR A 338 22.95 -12.91 1.85
C TYR A 338 23.37 -13.32 3.26
N ASN A 339 24.01 -14.49 3.41
CA ASN A 339 24.42 -14.98 4.71
C ASN A 339 25.61 -14.15 5.25
N THR A 340 25.52 -13.75 6.51
CA THR A 340 26.51 -12.94 7.20
C THR A 340 26.88 -13.59 8.53
N ARG A 341 28.03 -13.21 9.10
CA ARG A 341 28.48 -13.70 10.41
C ARG A 341 28.05 -12.74 11.50
N ARG A 342 27.25 -13.23 12.43
CA ARG A 342 26.81 -12.53 13.64
C ARG A 342 27.78 -12.84 14.77
N GLN A 343 28.04 -11.86 15.62
CA GLN A 343 28.86 -12.05 16.82
C GLN A 343 27.96 -12.26 18.03
N LEU A 344 28.00 -13.46 18.61
CA LEU A 344 27.29 -13.78 19.85
C LEU A 344 28.30 -14.04 20.98
N PRO A 345 27.88 -13.94 22.26
CA PRO A 345 28.75 -14.30 23.39
C PRO A 345 29.29 -15.73 23.33
N THR A 346 28.56 -16.64 22.67
CA THR A 346 28.92 -18.05 22.46
C THR A 346 29.90 -18.27 21.30
N GLY A 347 30.15 -17.24 20.49
CA GLY A 347 30.99 -17.30 19.29
C GLY A 347 30.27 -16.77 18.05
N PRO A 348 30.97 -16.71 16.91
CA PRO A 348 30.38 -16.27 15.67
C PRO A 348 29.42 -17.34 15.12
N GLU A 349 28.27 -16.91 14.63
CA GLU A 349 27.25 -17.76 14.00
C GLU A 349 26.78 -17.18 12.67
N ASP A 350 26.26 -18.03 11.78
CA ASP A 350 25.65 -17.59 10.54
C ASP A 350 24.29 -16.92 10.80
N SER A 351 23.97 -15.89 10.00
CA SER A 351 22.68 -15.19 10.05
C SER A 351 21.57 -15.97 9.35
N LEU A 352 21.91 -16.90 8.46
CA LEU A 352 21.00 -17.81 7.79
C LEU A 352 21.44 -19.24 8.07
N GLN A 353 20.55 -20.05 8.65
CA GLN A 353 20.85 -21.39 9.13
C GLN A 353 19.86 -22.41 8.58
N GLN A 354 20.35 -23.55 8.11
CA GLN A 354 19.46 -24.64 7.70
C GLN A 354 19.02 -25.40 8.95
N LEU A 355 17.80 -25.14 9.43
CA LEU A 355 17.21 -25.80 10.59
C LEU A 355 15.75 -26.19 10.32
N ILE A 356 15.32 -27.28 10.94
CA ILE A 356 13.98 -27.83 10.88
C ILE A 356 13.33 -27.61 12.23
N LEU A 357 12.18 -26.95 12.23
CA LEU A 357 11.43 -26.67 13.45
C LEU A 357 10.73 -27.94 13.96
N LEU A 358 11.04 -28.35 15.20
CA LEU A 358 10.29 -29.32 15.98
C LEU A 358 9.77 -28.66 17.27
N PRO A 359 8.58 -28.04 17.23
CA PRO A 359 8.05 -27.28 18.36
C PRO A 359 7.93 -28.15 19.62
N GLN A 360 8.25 -27.58 20.79
CA GLN A 360 8.10 -28.25 22.10
C GLN A 360 6.76 -29.00 22.32
N PRO A 361 5.60 -28.50 21.86
CA PRO A 361 4.34 -29.22 22.04
C PRO A 361 4.21 -30.54 21.26
N VAL A 362 5.06 -30.79 20.25
CA VAL A 362 5.06 -32.03 19.47
C VAL A 362 5.72 -33.14 20.28
N GLY A 363 5.05 -34.29 20.36
CA GLY A 363 5.59 -35.51 20.98
C GLY A 363 6.92 -35.92 20.35
N ARG A 364 7.83 -36.44 21.17
CA ARG A 364 9.19 -36.88 20.76
C ARG A 364 9.40 -38.38 20.96
N GLU A 365 8.32 -39.13 21.14
CA GLU A 365 8.35 -40.58 21.32
C GLU A 365 9.03 -41.24 20.12
N GLY A 366 9.92 -42.20 20.40
CA GLY A 366 10.67 -42.92 19.36
C GLY A 366 11.84 -42.15 18.75
N LEU A 367 12.01 -40.84 18.99
CA LEU A 367 13.12 -40.06 18.41
C LEU A 367 14.49 -40.57 18.85
N ALA A 368 14.62 -40.98 20.12
CA ALA A 368 15.86 -41.51 20.68
C ALA A 368 16.25 -42.90 20.14
N GLU A 369 15.31 -43.60 19.50
CA GLU A 369 15.51 -44.94 18.93
C GLU A 369 16.00 -44.88 17.47
N ILE A 370 15.97 -43.69 16.85
CA ILE A 370 16.40 -43.49 15.46
C ILE A 370 17.92 -43.39 15.42
N SER A 371 18.54 -44.18 14.53
CA SER A 371 19.99 -44.13 14.31
C SER A 371 20.44 -42.73 13.89
N SER A 372 21.59 -42.29 14.40
CA SER A 372 22.27 -41.04 13.99
C SER A 372 22.71 -41.03 12.52
N ASP A 373 22.68 -42.19 11.85
CA ASP A 373 22.89 -42.28 10.40
C ASP A 373 21.65 -41.85 9.60
N ASP A 374 20.46 -41.95 10.21
CA ASP A 374 19.17 -41.65 9.60
C ASP A 374 18.54 -40.33 10.09
N PHE A 375 19.13 -39.69 11.10
CA PHE A 375 18.63 -38.46 11.69
C PHE A 375 19.77 -37.53 12.11
N MET A 376 19.72 -36.28 11.66
CA MET A 376 20.68 -35.23 12.00
C MET A 376 20.11 -34.33 13.12
N PRO A 377 20.34 -34.63 14.41
CA PRO A 377 19.80 -33.84 15.53
C PRO A 377 20.27 -32.38 15.52
N GLU A 378 21.44 -32.09 14.96
CA GLU A 378 21.99 -30.74 14.80
C GLU A 378 21.17 -29.83 13.88
N LEU A 379 20.29 -30.40 13.05
CA LEU A 379 19.38 -29.64 12.20
C LEU A 379 18.08 -29.26 12.93
N ILE A 380 17.87 -29.69 14.17
CA ILE A 380 16.59 -29.49 14.86
C ILE A 380 16.62 -28.24 15.72
N HIS A 381 15.61 -27.38 15.54
CA HIS A 381 15.35 -26.26 16.42
C HIS A 381 14.04 -26.50 17.17
N ASP A 382 14.01 -26.29 18.50
CA ASP A 382 12.85 -26.64 19.34
C ASP A 382 11.75 -25.56 19.36
N GLY A 383 12.06 -24.39 18.80
CA GLY A 383 11.14 -23.27 18.66
C GLY A 383 11.08 -22.36 19.89
N LEU A 384 11.98 -22.52 20.85
CA LEU A 384 12.17 -21.58 21.94
C LEU A 384 13.20 -20.52 21.54
N PHE A 385 12.86 -19.27 21.83
CA PHE A 385 13.73 -18.12 21.58
C PHE A 385 13.94 -17.32 22.87
N PRO A 386 15.04 -16.55 22.98
CA PRO A 386 15.21 -15.64 24.11
C PRO A 386 14.04 -14.68 24.24
N GLN A 387 13.61 -14.43 25.48
CA GLN A 387 12.50 -13.54 25.80
C GLN A 387 12.64 -12.18 25.09
N GLY A 388 11.54 -11.70 24.51
CA GLY A 388 11.48 -10.43 23.79
C GLY A 388 12.04 -10.46 22.36
N THR A 389 12.64 -11.57 21.89
CA THR A 389 13.05 -11.72 20.48
C THR A 389 11.84 -11.51 19.58
N PHE A 390 11.96 -10.67 18.55
CA PHE A 390 10.85 -10.47 17.62
C PHE A 390 10.79 -11.60 16.59
N ILE A 391 9.69 -12.35 16.54
CA ILE A 391 9.50 -13.46 15.60
C ILE A 391 8.87 -12.92 14.30
N ILE A 392 9.51 -13.23 13.18
CA ILE A 392 9.03 -12.95 11.83
C ILE A 392 8.60 -14.28 11.22
N SER A 393 7.41 -14.31 10.64
CA SER A 393 6.90 -15.40 9.81
C SER A 393 6.41 -14.81 8.49
N ASN A 394 7.35 -14.39 7.65
CA ASN A 394 7.05 -13.83 6.33
C ASN A 394 6.75 -14.97 5.35
N HIS A 395 5.47 -15.20 5.03
CA HIS A 395 5.07 -16.23 4.07
C HIS A 395 5.62 -17.63 4.41
N ALA A 396 5.70 -17.96 5.70
CA ALA A 396 6.40 -19.14 6.23
C ALA A 396 5.65 -20.48 6.07
N ASP A 397 4.76 -20.59 5.08
CA ASP A 397 4.02 -21.81 4.72
C ASP A 397 3.48 -22.60 5.94
N GLU A 398 4.02 -23.80 6.19
CA GLU A 398 3.63 -24.74 7.25
C GLU A 398 3.86 -24.18 8.67
N LEU A 399 4.72 -23.17 8.83
CA LEU A 399 5.03 -22.56 10.13
C LEU A 399 4.07 -21.44 10.52
N THR A 400 3.26 -20.95 9.58
CA THR A 400 2.30 -19.86 9.84
C THR A 400 1.42 -20.11 11.08
N PRO A 401 0.71 -21.25 11.22
CA PRO A 401 -0.12 -21.50 12.41
C PRO A 401 0.68 -21.75 13.70
N TRP A 402 1.97 -22.09 13.59
CA TRP A 402 2.86 -22.28 14.74
C TRP A 402 3.34 -20.95 15.34
N THR A 403 3.50 -19.91 14.52
CA THR A 403 4.01 -18.59 14.95
C THR A 403 3.46 -18.07 16.28
N PRO A 404 2.13 -17.97 16.51
CA PRO A 404 1.60 -17.42 17.75
C PRO A 404 1.83 -18.35 18.95
N ILE A 405 1.97 -19.66 18.72
CA ILE A 405 2.28 -20.65 19.75
C ILE A 405 3.74 -20.50 20.19
N LEU A 406 4.67 -20.45 19.24
CA LEU A 406 6.10 -20.24 19.51
C LEU A 406 6.36 -18.91 20.22
N ALA A 407 5.67 -17.85 19.75
CA ALA A 407 5.69 -16.54 20.36
C ALA A 407 5.26 -16.58 21.83
N THR A 408 4.20 -17.33 22.14
CA THR A 408 3.70 -17.46 23.52
C THR A 408 4.64 -18.28 24.40
N LEU A 409 5.18 -19.39 23.87
CA LEU A 409 6.13 -20.24 24.59
C LEU A 409 7.44 -19.50 24.92
N SER A 410 7.84 -18.55 24.08
CA SER A 410 9.09 -17.79 24.21
C SER A 410 8.91 -16.41 24.86
N ASP A 411 7.67 -15.99 25.14
CA ASP A 411 7.33 -14.61 25.51
C ASP A 411 7.94 -13.57 24.54
N CYS A 412 7.62 -13.78 23.26
CA CYS A 412 8.19 -13.05 22.13
C CYS A 412 7.08 -12.35 21.32
N PRO A 413 7.21 -11.06 21.00
CA PRO A 413 6.32 -10.42 20.04
C PRO A 413 6.52 -11.01 18.65
N PHE A 414 5.51 -10.91 17.77
CA PHE A 414 5.60 -11.47 16.43
C PHE A 414 4.88 -10.66 15.36
N ILE A 415 5.29 -10.89 14.12
CA ILE A 415 4.50 -10.64 12.90
C ILE A 415 4.42 -11.93 12.09
N MET A 416 3.25 -12.22 11.54
CA MET A 416 3.09 -13.26 10.51
C MET A 416 2.36 -12.69 9.29
N ILE A 417 2.76 -13.14 8.10
CA ILE A 417 2.11 -12.80 6.83
C ILE A 417 1.65 -14.09 6.17
N PRO A 418 0.43 -14.59 6.48
CA PRO A 418 -0.05 -15.87 5.99
C PRO A 418 -0.09 -15.92 4.46
N CYS A 419 0.39 -17.02 3.88
CA CYS A 419 0.31 -17.25 2.45
C CYS A 419 -0.43 -18.57 2.12
N CYS A 420 0.16 -19.70 2.48
CA CYS A 420 -0.36 -21.02 2.21
C CYS A 420 -1.13 -21.56 3.42
N SER A 421 -2.19 -22.32 3.15
CA SER A 421 -3.07 -22.82 4.19
C SER A 421 -2.65 -24.24 4.60
N HIS A 422 -1.99 -24.33 5.76
CA HIS A 422 -1.60 -25.57 6.40
C HIS A 422 -2.14 -25.61 7.84
N ASP A 423 -2.37 -26.81 8.37
CA ASP A 423 -2.69 -27.02 9.78
C ASP A 423 -1.42 -27.24 10.63
N LEU A 424 -1.60 -27.48 11.94
CA LEU A 424 -0.49 -27.72 12.87
C LEU A 424 0.26 -29.04 12.59
N THR A 425 -0.26 -29.92 11.72
CA THR A 425 0.48 -31.12 11.28
C THR A 425 1.38 -30.84 10.08
N GLY A 426 1.33 -29.63 9.50
CA GLY A 426 1.97 -29.29 8.22
C GLY A 426 1.16 -29.76 7.00
N SER A 427 -0.03 -30.35 7.18
CA SER A 427 -0.86 -30.81 6.07
C SER A 427 -1.58 -29.64 5.41
N ARG A 428 -1.83 -29.72 4.10
CA ARG A 428 -2.70 -28.76 3.41
C ARG A 428 -4.08 -28.76 4.06
N TYR A 429 -4.51 -27.59 4.47
CA TYR A 429 -5.73 -27.40 5.23
C TYR A 429 -6.60 -26.34 4.58
N ARG A 430 -7.92 -26.46 4.68
CA ARG A 430 -8.85 -25.41 4.24
C ARG A 430 -9.57 -24.84 5.45
N ALA A 431 -9.09 -23.70 5.92
CA ALA A 431 -9.70 -23.02 7.05
C ALA A 431 -11.20 -22.78 6.84
N PRO A 432 -12.06 -23.15 7.80
CA PRO A 432 -13.48 -22.92 7.71
C PRO A 432 -13.78 -21.42 7.78
N PRO A 433 -14.88 -20.96 7.14
CA PRO A 433 -15.32 -19.59 7.31
C PRO A 433 -15.70 -19.30 8.78
N PRO A 434 -15.47 -18.08 9.30
CA PRO A 434 -15.88 -17.66 10.63
C PRO A 434 -17.38 -17.87 10.84
N LYS A 435 -17.75 -18.34 12.03
CA LYS A 435 -19.16 -18.54 12.41
C LYS A 435 -19.90 -17.19 12.40
N GLY A 436 -21.12 -17.17 11.88
CA GLY A 436 -22.02 -16.01 11.94
C GLY A 436 -21.91 -14.99 10.81
N LYS A 437 -21.08 -15.20 9.78
CA LYS A 437 -21.05 -14.30 8.60
C LYS A 437 -22.04 -14.75 7.53
N MET A 438 -22.97 -13.85 7.16
CA MET A 438 -24.01 -14.09 6.14
C MET A 438 -23.48 -14.10 4.69
N GLN A 439 -22.23 -13.66 4.46
CA GLN A 439 -21.64 -13.53 3.13
C GLN A 439 -20.44 -14.47 2.96
N PRO A 440 -20.27 -15.10 1.78
CA PRO A 440 -19.13 -15.95 1.51
C PRO A 440 -17.83 -15.15 1.57
N ILE A 441 -16.87 -15.60 2.38
CA ILE A 441 -15.53 -15.03 2.45
C ILE A 441 -14.56 -15.84 1.59
N SER A 442 -13.48 -15.21 1.14
CA SER A 442 -12.44 -15.90 0.37
C SER A 442 -11.70 -16.93 1.24
N ALA A 443 -11.11 -17.95 0.62
CA ALA A 443 -10.28 -18.93 1.33
C ALA A 443 -9.11 -18.27 2.07
N TYR A 444 -8.53 -17.21 1.50
CA TYR A 444 -7.48 -16.42 2.14
C TYR A 444 -7.99 -15.70 3.40
N ALA A 445 -9.17 -15.06 3.33
CA ALA A 445 -9.78 -14.42 4.49
C ALA A 445 -10.13 -15.45 5.59
N SER A 446 -10.53 -16.67 5.23
CA SER A 446 -10.72 -17.75 6.20
C SER A 446 -9.41 -18.13 6.88
N LEU A 447 -8.31 -18.27 6.13
CA LEU A 447 -6.98 -18.55 6.68
C LEU A 447 -6.55 -17.47 7.67
N VAL A 448 -6.60 -16.20 7.26
CA VAL A 448 -6.26 -15.05 8.13
C VAL A 448 -7.08 -15.06 9.41
N SER A 449 -8.39 -15.30 9.31
CA SER A 449 -9.24 -15.39 10.49
C SER A 449 -8.88 -16.56 11.38
N TRP A 450 -8.60 -17.73 10.80
CA TRP A 450 -8.28 -18.94 11.55
C TRP A 450 -6.98 -18.78 12.35
N VAL A 451 -5.90 -18.29 11.74
CA VAL A 451 -4.64 -18.06 12.47
C VAL A 451 -4.74 -16.89 13.46
N SER A 452 -5.60 -15.91 13.21
CA SER A 452 -5.92 -14.86 14.19
C SER A 452 -6.62 -15.43 15.43
N GLU A 453 -7.50 -16.42 15.27
CA GLU A 453 -8.12 -17.08 16.42
C GLU A 453 -7.09 -17.90 17.22
N ILE A 454 -6.15 -18.59 16.56
CA ILE A 454 -5.04 -19.26 17.26
C ILE A 454 -4.27 -18.24 18.10
N ALA A 455 -3.94 -17.07 17.54
CA ALA A 455 -3.25 -16.01 18.27
C ALA A 455 -4.05 -15.47 19.47
N LYS A 456 -5.36 -15.28 19.33
CA LYS A 456 -6.23 -14.86 20.46
C LYS A 456 -6.28 -15.91 21.56
N ASP A 457 -6.45 -17.18 21.21
CA ASP A 457 -6.44 -18.28 22.18
C ASP A 457 -5.08 -18.40 22.88
N CYS A 458 -4.00 -18.10 22.16
CA CYS A 458 -2.65 -17.96 22.71
C CYS A 458 -2.48 -16.71 23.61
N GLY A 459 -3.53 -15.91 23.82
CA GLY A 459 -3.54 -14.75 24.71
C GLY A 459 -2.94 -13.48 24.11
N TRP A 460 -2.97 -13.31 22.78
CA TRP A 460 -2.50 -12.08 22.13
C TRP A 460 -3.63 -11.10 21.83
N GLU A 461 -3.38 -9.80 22.01
CA GLU A 461 -4.14 -8.75 21.35
C GLU A 461 -3.76 -8.74 19.87
N VAL A 462 -4.66 -9.23 19.02
CA VAL A 462 -4.38 -9.40 17.60
C VAL A 462 -4.61 -8.09 16.84
N GLU A 463 -3.52 -7.55 16.29
CA GLU A 463 -3.51 -6.39 15.40
C GLU A 463 -3.34 -6.84 13.94
N GLN A 464 -3.92 -6.11 12.99
CA GLN A 464 -3.81 -6.43 11.55
C GLN A 464 -3.45 -5.20 10.72
N GLU A 465 -2.59 -5.39 9.73
CA GLU A 465 -2.25 -4.40 8.70
C GLU A 465 -2.38 -5.01 7.31
N MET A 466 -2.90 -4.24 6.35
CA MET A 466 -2.96 -4.63 4.95
C MET A 466 -1.75 -4.05 4.23
N LEU A 467 -0.67 -4.82 4.13
CA LEU A 467 0.60 -4.36 3.55
C LEU A 467 0.44 -3.94 2.08
N ARG A 468 1.22 -2.94 1.68
CA ARG A 468 1.25 -2.40 0.31
C ARG A 468 2.31 -3.11 -0.54
N ILE A 469 2.29 -4.44 -0.52
CA ILE A 469 3.20 -5.33 -1.26
C ILE A 469 2.58 -5.82 -2.58
N PRO A 470 3.37 -6.26 -3.58
CA PRO A 470 2.89 -6.83 -4.85
C PRO A 470 2.36 -8.27 -4.72
N SER A 471 1.68 -8.57 -3.62
CA SER A 471 1.03 -9.87 -3.33
C SER A 471 -0.42 -9.65 -2.93
N THR A 472 -1.30 -10.57 -3.36
CA THR A 472 -2.70 -10.61 -2.92
C THR A 472 -2.86 -11.19 -1.52
N ARG A 473 -1.78 -11.77 -0.97
CA ARG A 473 -1.71 -12.32 0.38
C ARG A 473 -0.95 -11.36 1.27
N ASN A 474 -1.55 -10.20 1.54
CA ASN A 474 -0.86 -9.05 2.13
C ASN A 474 -1.34 -8.67 3.53
N THR A 475 -2.10 -9.52 4.21
CA THR A 475 -2.49 -9.27 5.60
C THR A 475 -1.35 -9.66 6.54
N ALA A 476 -0.76 -8.68 7.22
CA ALA A 476 0.12 -8.90 8.36
C ALA A 476 -0.72 -8.99 9.64
N ILE A 477 -0.39 -9.97 10.48
CA ILE A 477 -0.97 -10.16 11.80
C ILE A 477 0.14 -9.93 12.82
N VAL A 478 -0.07 -8.99 13.74
CA VAL A 478 0.93 -8.59 14.74
C VAL A 478 0.40 -8.95 16.13
N GLY A 479 1.26 -9.61 16.91
CA GLY A 479 1.05 -9.83 18.34
C GLY A 479 2.19 -9.19 19.12
N ARG A 480 1.94 -8.02 19.72
CA ARG A 480 2.92 -7.29 20.53
C ARG A 480 2.43 -6.93 21.94
N ARG A 481 1.18 -7.29 22.25
CA ARG A 481 0.52 -7.08 23.54
C ARG A 481 -0.26 -8.32 23.96
N ARG A 482 -0.25 -8.63 25.25
CA ARG A 482 -0.97 -9.77 25.83
C ARG A 482 -2.40 -9.36 26.21
N SER A 483 -3.35 -10.24 25.94
CA SER A 483 -4.75 -10.10 26.35
C SER A 483 -4.95 -10.80 27.69
N GLY A 484 -4.86 -10.06 28.78
CA GLY A 484 -5.05 -10.56 30.15
C GLY A 484 -3.84 -11.25 30.76
N ASP A 485 -3.96 -11.62 32.04
CA ASP A 485 -2.84 -12.05 32.89
C ASP A 485 -2.66 -13.58 32.97
N SER A 486 -3.59 -14.37 32.42
CA SER A 486 -3.54 -15.83 32.52
C SER A 486 -2.62 -16.46 31.47
N SER A 487 -1.72 -17.35 31.89
CA SER A 487 -0.94 -18.18 30.98
C SER A 487 -1.86 -19.17 30.25
N PRO A 488 -1.87 -19.19 28.90
CA PRO A 488 -2.70 -20.11 28.14
C PRO A 488 -2.18 -21.54 28.21
N ASP A 489 -3.09 -22.52 28.21
CA ASP A 489 -2.74 -23.93 28.09
C ASP A 489 -2.42 -24.26 26.62
N ILE A 490 -1.13 -24.25 26.29
CA ILE A 490 -0.64 -24.48 24.93
C ILE A 490 -1.01 -25.87 24.42
N GLN A 491 -1.01 -26.90 25.27
CA GLN A 491 -1.36 -28.25 24.84
C GLN A 491 -2.86 -28.33 24.50
N ALA A 492 -3.72 -27.73 25.32
CA ALA A 492 -5.15 -27.66 25.02
C ALA A 492 -5.42 -26.89 23.71
N ILE A 493 -4.67 -25.82 23.43
CA ILE A 493 -4.77 -25.05 22.17
C ILE A 493 -4.35 -25.91 20.99
N VAL A 494 -3.20 -26.57 21.05
CA VAL A 494 -2.73 -27.45 19.98
C VAL A 494 -3.76 -28.53 19.67
N GLN A 495 -4.36 -29.16 20.69
CA GLN A 495 -5.43 -30.15 20.51
C GLN A 495 -6.71 -29.54 19.92
N LYS A 496 -7.11 -28.34 20.36
CA LYS A 496 -8.27 -27.60 19.80
C LYS A 496 -8.13 -27.38 18.29
N TYR A 497 -6.91 -27.20 17.79
CA TYR A 497 -6.62 -26.92 16.39
C TYR A 497 -6.16 -28.13 15.57
N GLY A 498 -6.44 -29.35 16.04
CA GLY A 498 -6.25 -30.58 15.26
C GLY A 498 -5.03 -31.42 15.65
N GLY A 499 -4.24 -30.97 16.62
CA GLY A 499 -3.06 -31.69 17.11
C GLY A 499 -1.90 -31.69 16.11
N THR A 500 -0.95 -32.60 16.33
CA THR A 500 0.36 -32.62 15.63
C THR A 500 0.68 -33.98 15.03
N ALA A 501 -0.34 -34.81 14.78
CA ALA A 501 -0.15 -36.16 14.28
C ALA A 501 0.60 -36.16 12.94
N GLY A 502 1.66 -36.96 12.80
CA GLY A 502 2.46 -36.99 11.58
C GLY A 502 3.56 -35.92 11.47
N TYR A 503 3.59 -34.95 12.40
CA TYR A 503 4.56 -33.85 12.34
C TYR A 503 5.99 -34.34 12.60
N LEU A 504 6.18 -35.17 13.64
CA LEU A 504 7.49 -35.73 13.98
C LEU A 504 8.06 -36.57 12.83
N GLU A 505 7.24 -37.40 12.20
CA GLU A 505 7.62 -38.22 11.05
C GLU A 505 8.05 -37.36 9.86
N THR A 506 7.43 -36.20 9.67
CA THR A 506 7.80 -35.23 8.64
C THR A 506 9.14 -34.57 8.95
N VAL A 507 9.36 -34.16 10.21
CA VAL A 507 10.65 -33.64 10.69
C VAL A 507 11.76 -34.65 10.49
N ILE A 508 11.55 -35.91 10.88
CA ILE A 508 12.53 -37.00 10.69
C ILE A 508 12.87 -37.16 9.21
N LYS A 509 11.89 -37.14 8.30
CA LYS A 509 12.13 -37.22 6.85
C LYS A 509 12.97 -36.05 6.33
N LEU A 510 12.75 -34.84 6.84
CA LEU A 510 13.51 -33.66 6.44
C LEU A 510 14.96 -33.69 6.97
N ALA A 511 15.15 -34.22 8.18
CA ALA A 511 16.44 -34.33 8.87
C ALA A 511 17.29 -35.55 8.47
N LYS A 512 16.88 -36.29 7.43
CA LYS A 512 17.67 -37.40 6.87
C LYS A 512 18.91 -36.88 6.13
N LYS A 513 20.04 -37.56 6.32
CA LYS A 513 21.23 -37.34 5.48
C LYS A 513 20.90 -37.60 4.01
N PRO A 514 21.32 -36.74 3.07
CA PRO A 514 21.24 -37.05 1.66
C PRO A 514 22.06 -38.31 1.38
N THR A 515 21.43 -39.34 0.82
CA THR A 515 22.14 -40.54 0.38
C THR A 515 23.18 -40.12 -0.66
N SER A 516 24.43 -40.55 -0.47
CA SER A 516 25.55 -40.31 -1.39
C SER A 516 25.34 -41.05 -2.72
N GLY A 517 24.37 -40.60 -3.51
CA GLY A 517 24.10 -41.07 -4.86
C GLY A 517 24.73 -40.09 -5.85
N ILE A 518 25.69 -40.60 -6.62
CA ILE A 518 26.29 -39.91 -7.77
C ILE A 518 25.17 -39.33 -8.64
N PRO A 519 25.13 -38.01 -8.93
CA PRO A 519 24.14 -37.45 -9.83
C PRO A 519 24.42 -37.99 -11.23
N THR A 520 23.50 -38.79 -11.78
CA THR A 520 23.49 -39.08 -13.21
C THR A 520 23.15 -37.80 -13.95
N THR A 521 24.14 -37.25 -14.64
CA THR A 521 24.03 -36.13 -15.57
C THR A 521 22.90 -36.39 -16.57
N LYS A 522 21.80 -35.63 -16.47
CA LYS A 522 20.88 -35.43 -17.59
C LYS A 522 21.44 -34.28 -18.44
N THR A 523 21.79 -34.61 -19.66
CA THR A 523 22.33 -33.72 -20.69
C THR A 523 21.36 -32.58 -21.01
N ALA A 524 21.91 -31.37 -21.06
CA ALA A 524 21.25 -30.16 -21.52
C ALA A 524 21.15 -30.16 -23.04
N THR A 525 19.95 -30.37 -23.56
CA THR A 525 19.54 -29.95 -24.89
C THR A 525 18.04 -29.74 -24.84
N GLU A 526 17.60 -28.64 -25.47
CA GLU A 526 16.21 -28.16 -25.60
C GLU A 526 15.73 -27.22 -24.50
N LEU A 527 15.93 -25.91 -24.73
CA LEU A 527 14.88 -24.88 -24.81
C LEU A 527 15.53 -23.50 -24.97
N THR A 528 15.91 -23.18 -26.21
CA THR A 528 16.11 -21.80 -26.65
C THR A 528 14.83 -21.35 -27.33
N THR A 529 14.13 -20.37 -26.76
CA THR A 529 13.54 -19.19 -27.41
C THR A 529 12.49 -18.60 -26.49
N GLU A 530 12.79 -17.49 -25.81
CA GLU A 530 11.75 -16.53 -25.46
C GLU A 530 12.31 -15.13 -25.15
N ALA A 531 11.42 -14.17 -25.39
CA ALA A 531 11.61 -12.75 -25.61
C ALA A 531 12.36 -11.99 -24.51
N GLN A 532 13.11 -10.96 -24.93
CA GLN A 532 13.54 -9.84 -24.08
C GLN A 532 12.31 -9.11 -23.51
N PRO A 533 12.19 -8.93 -22.18
CA PRO A 533 11.27 -7.98 -21.60
C PRO A 533 11.88 -6.57 -21.58
N ASN A 534 11.05 -5.61 -21.97
CA ASN A 534 11.36 -4.18 -22.02
C ASN A 534 11.50 -3.63 -20.58
N LEU A 535 12.67 -3.06 -20.25
CA LEU A 535 13.06 -2.60 -18.91
C LEU A 535 12.53 -1.19 -18.53
N GLU A 536 11.55 -0.66 -19.25
CA GLU A 536 11.00 0.67 -19.01
C GLU A 536 9.51 0.64 -18.64
N ALA A 537 9.20 0.24 -17.40
CA ALA A 537 7.97 0.63 -16.68
C ALA A 537 7.92 0.05 -15.25
N PHE A 538 8.76 0.53 -14.32
CA PHE A 538 8.52 0.39 -12.86
C PHE A 538 9.09 1.56 -12.05
#